data_AF-A0A376J4A8-F1
#
_entry.id   AF-A0A376J4A8-F1
#
_cell.length_a   1.000
_cell.length_b   1.000
_cell.length_c   1.000
_cell.angle_alpha   90.00
_cell.angle_beta   90.00
_cell.angle_gamma   90.00
#
_symmetry.space_group_name_H-M   'P 1'
#
loop_
_entity.id
_entity.type
_entity.pdbx_description
1 polymer ?
#
loop_
_entity_poly.entity_id
_entity_poly.type
_entity_poly.pdbx_seq_one_letter_code
_entity_poly.pdbx_strand_id
1 'polypeptide(L)' 'MTKPPEIAKKAHKEGLTLKAAALALGYLSEAEFDSWVRPEQMVGSMKAGR' A
#
# COMPACT_ATOMS: atom_id res chain seq x y z
N MET A 1 -5.59 10.87 -4.74
CA MET A 1 -5.88 10.15 -3.48
C MET A 1 -4.61 9.42 -3.08
N THR A 2 -3.68 10.15 -2.45
CA THR A 2 -2.36 9.64 -2.06
C THR A 2 -2.50 8.74 -0.83
N LYS A 3 -1.75 7.62 -0.80
CA LYS A 3 -1.75 6.65 0.31
C LYS A 3 -1.58 7.39 1.67
N PRO A 4 -2.37 7.09 2.71
CA PRO A 4 -2.26 7.79 3.99
C PRO A 4 -0.82 7.69 4.54
N PRO A 5 -0.14 8.82 4.79
CA PRO A 5 1.26 8.84 5.24
C PRO A 5 1.45 8.12 6.58
N GLU A 6 0.39 7.99 7.35
CA GLU A 6 0.31 7.24 8.61
C GLU A 6 0.43 5.72 8.46
N ILE A 7 -0.14 5.10 7.41
CA ILE A 7 0.02 3.66 7.17
C ILE A 7 1.49 3.34 6.89
N ALA A 8 2.13 4.15 6.04
CA ALA A 8 3.55 3.99 5.71
C ALA A 8 4.46 4.22 6.91
N LYS A 9 4.19 5.27 7.71
CA LYS A 9 4.94 5.55 8.94
C LYS A 9 4.77 4.44 9.98
N LYS A 10 3.55 3.92 10.17
CA LYS A 10 3.29 2.82 11.12
C LYS A 10 3.94 1.52 10.67
N ALA A 11 3.77 1.15 9.40
CA ALA A 11 4.42 -0.02 8.80
C ALA A 11 5.95 0.03 9.00
N HIS A 12 6.57 1.18 8.69
CA HIS A 12 8.01 1.34 8.84
C HIS A 12 8.48 1.34 10.30
N LYS A 13 7.74 2.01 11.19
CA LYS A 13 8.09 2.11 12.62
C LYS A 13 7.93 0.78 13.37
N GLU A 14 6.93 -0.01 13.02
CA GLU A 14 6.62 -1.29 13.67
C GLU A 14 7.18 -2.51 12.92
N GLY A 15 7.85 -2.31 11.78
CA GLY A 15 8.34 -3.41 10.94
C GLY A 15 7.23 -4.24 10.32
N LEU A 16 6.03 -3.66 10.17
CA LEU A 16 4.85 -4.32 9.60
C LEU A 16 4.78 -4.09 8.10
N THR A 17 4.10 -4.98 7.39
CA THR A 17 3.80 -4.76 5.97
C THR A 17 2.76 -3.65 5.81
N LEU A 18 2.74 -2.98 4.66
CA LEU A 18 1.73 -1.96 4.34
C LEU A 18 0.30 -2.52 4.46
N LYS A 19 0.10 -3.82 4.14
CA LYS A 19 -1.18 -4.53 4.32
C LYS A 19 -1.54 -4.66 5.80
N ALA A 20 -0.62 -5.16 6.61
CA ALA A 20 -0.84 -5.33 8.05
C ALA A 20 -1.12 -3.99 8.75
N ALA A 21 -0.38 -2.93 8.40
CA ALA A 21 -0.61 -1.60 8.95
C ALA A 21 -1.96 -1.00 8.51
N ALA A 22 -2.37 -1.20 7.25
CA ALA A 22 -3.66 -0.72 6.74
C ALA A 22 -4.85 -1.43 7.42
N LEU A 23 -4.74 -2.75 7.63
CA LEU A 23 -5.72 -3.55 8.36
C LEU A 23 -5.78 -3.15 9.85
N ALA A 24 -4.62 -2.98 10.48
CA ALA A 24 -4.52 -2.61 11.90
C ALA A 24 -5.06 -1.19 12.19
N LEU A 25 -5.03 -0.31 11.20
CA LEU A 25 -5.60 1.03 11.29
C LEU A 25 -7.08 1.09 10.87
N GLY A 26 -7.65 -0.02 10.39
CA GLY A 26 -9.04 -0.08 9.93
C GLY A 26 -9.32 0.78 8.69
N TYR A 27 -8.28 1.16 7.94
CA TYR A 27 -8.45 2.00 6.74
C TYR A 27 -9.08 1.24 5.58
N LEU A 28 -8.78 -0.06 5.46
CA LEU A 28 -9.16 -0.91 4.33
C LEU A 28 -9.33 -2.34 4.84
N SER A 29 -10.34 -3.05 4.35
CA SER A 29 -10.44 -4.51 4.48
C SER A 29 -9.41 -5.21 3.58
N GLU A 30 -9.14 -6.51 3.82
CA GLU A 30 -8.23 -7.26 2.95
C GLU A 30 -8.65 -7.23 1.48
N ALA A 31 -9.95 -7.31 1.21
CA ALA A 31 -10.49 -7.27 -0.13
C ALA A 31 -10.26 -5.91 -0.81
N GLU A 32 -10.45 -4.81 -0.07
CA GLU A 32 -10.16 -3.47 -0.57
C GLU A 32 -8.67 -3.25 -0.77
N PHE A 33 -7.84 -3.70 0.17
CA PHE A 33 -6.39 -3.59 0.03
C PHE A 33 -5.91 -4.38 -1.19
N ASP A 34 -6.35 -5.63 -1.38
CA ASP A 34 -5.96 -6.41 -2.56
C ASP A 34 -6.51 -5.82 -3.87
N SER A 35 -7.68 -5.16 -3.83
CA SER A 35 -8.23 -4.49 -5.01
C SER A 35 -7.50 -3.19 -5.34
N TRP A 36 -7.01 -2.45 -4.35
CA TRP A 36 -6.31 -1.17 -4.51
C TRP A 36 -4.79 -1.33 -4.66
N VAL A 37 -4.23 -2.37 -4.06
CA VAL A 37 -2.80 -2.65 -3.99
C VAL A 37 -2.54 -3.93 -4.74
N ARG A 38 -2.50 -3.80 -6.07
CA ARG A 38 -2.09 -4.86 -7.00
C ARG A 38 -0.63 -4.61 -7.38
N PRO A 39 0.37 -5.29 -6.78
CA PRO A 39 1.78 -5.05 -7.09
C PRO A 39 2.07 -5.16 -8.59
N GLU A 40 1.41 -6.11 -9.25
CA GLU A 40 1.47 -6.34 -10.70
C GLU A 40 0.98 -5.14 -11.54
N GLN A 41 0.07 -4.33 -11.01
CA GLN A 41 -0.38 -3.08 -11.65
C GLN A 41 0.32 -1.84 -11.08
N MET A 42 0.97 -1.95 -9.92
CA MET A 42 1.80 -0.88 -9.33
C MET A 42 3.14 -0.74 -10.04
N VAL A 43 3.59 -1.76 -10.78
CA VAL A 43 4.67 -1.66 -11.77
C VAL A 43 4.13 -1.21 -13.14
N GLY A 44 3.22 -0.24 -13.14
CA GLY A 44 2.74 0.42 -14.34
C GLY A 44 3.77 1.41 -14.87
N SER A 45 4.51 1.01 -15.92
CA SER A 45 5.41 1.85 -16.72
C SER A 45 6.58 2.48 -15.98
N MET A 46 7.63 1.69 -15.75
CA MET A 46 8.95 2.18 -16.16
C MET A 46 9.02 2.03 -17.68
N LYS A 47 8.26 2.86 -18.41
CA LYS A 47 8.68 3.14 -19.79
C LYS A 47 10.03 3.80 -19.60
N ALA A 48 11.08 3.01 -19.84
CA ALA A 48 12.36 3.50 -20.29
C ALA A 48 12.09 4.27 -21.58
N GLY A 49 11.63 5.51 -21.41
CA GLY A 49 11.14 6.39 -22.45
C GLY A 49 12.25 7.35 -22.81
N ARG A 50 13.21 6.81 -23.59
CA ARG A 50 14.26 7.49 -24.34
C ARG A 50 15.53 7.89 -23.59
#